data_AF-A0A1B3MZ43-F1
#
_entry.id   AF-A0A1B3MZ43-F1
#
_cell.length_a   1.000
_cell.length_b   1.000
_cell.length_c   1.000
_cell.angle_alpha   90.00
_cell.angle_beta   90.00
_cell.angle_gamma   90.00
#
_symmetry.space_group_name_H-M   'P 1'
#
loop_
_entity.id
_entity.type
_entity.pdbx_description
1 polymer ?
#
loop_
_entity_poly.entity_id
_entity_poly.type
_entity_poly.pdbx_seq_one_letter_code
_entity_poly.pdbx_strand_id
1 'polypeptide(L)'
;MGTLRAENLTLVIGFCRLPAPPAHNSIWRMERSGDTLVAPRKDTGQAAKVATDFRSGRQVPTAIFAPADIRPAAEALRDIARDLGNFRVAACANIASRSPMTDAEGEVLASAVFGWPSTKEQWWQKPLLALSSPLPFACRYENEPFWANAHGIHTRAPNPLLDQIDLSLFEGEVNAKAVIVVPVHMSFGQIAAISFSPINDKRDDLSREFDLYSDQLEYHARRFVNGYTRVSSQRPWIPKNCRLSKREVECLRWAAVGKTDAEIAMILSRSCATVRFHIHNAAIKLEAVNRSQTVFKATQLGYLGNVAAVMVPHLPHETQASAAAK
;
A
#
# COMPACT_ATOMS: atom_id res chain seq x y z
N MET A 1 28.86 49.44 -14.62
CA MET A 1 28.62 49.93 -16.00
C MET A 1 28.54 48.71 -16.90
N GLY A 2 27.45 48.53 -17.65
CA GLY A 2 27.32 47.45 -18.64
C GLY A 2 26.14 46.51 -18.41
N THR A 3 24.94 47.07 -18.54
CA THR A 3 23.63 46.41 -18.65
C THR A 3 23.61 45.40 -19.82
N LEU A 4 23.22 44.15 -19.56
CA LEU A 4 22.82 43.20 -20.61
C LEU A 4 21.32 42.94 -20.50
N ARG A 5 20.65 43.18 -21.63
CA ARG A 5 19.20 43.18 -21.83
C ARG A 5 18.64 41.76 -21.88
N ALA A 6 17.43 41.64 -21.34
CA ALA A 6 16.55 40.50 -21.51
C ALA A 6 16.11 40.39 -22.99
N GLU A 7 16.27 39.20 -23.57
CA GLU A 7 15.67 38.85 -24.85
C GLU A 7 14.45 37.95 -24.63
N ASN A 8 13.40 38.29 -25.37
CA ASN A 8 12.05 37.75 -25.32
C ASN A 8 12.00 36.29 -25.82
N LEU A 9 11.51 35.37 -24.99
CA LEU A 9 11.02 34.07 -25.42
C LEU A 9 9.49 34.08 -25.35
N THR A 10 8.88 34.29 -26.52
CA THR A 10 7.44 34.20 -26.75
C THR A 10 6.98 32.76 -26.59
N LEU A 11 6.17 32.51 -25.56
CA LEU A 11 5.50 31.24 -25.28
C LEU A 11 4.39 31.02 -26.32
N VAL A 12 4.60 30.10 -27.27
CA VAL A 12 3.54 29.65 -28.20
C VAL A 12 2.68 28.63 -27.46
N ILE A 13 1.52 29.09 -26.97
CA ILE A 13 0.49 28.25 -26.36
C ILE A 13 -0.28 27.56 -27.50
N GLY A 14 0.09 26.32 -27.81
CA GLY A 14 -0.64 25.46 -28.72
C GLY A 14 -1.96 25.01 -28.10
N PHE A 15 -3.07 25.60 -28.53
CA PHE A 15 -4.43 25.13 -28.24
C PHE A 15 -4.68 23.77 -28.92
N CYS A 16 -4.52 22.67 -28.16
CA CYS A 16 -4.98 21.36 -28.60
C CYS A 16 -6.49 21.25 -28.31
N ARG A 17 -7.32 21.36 -29.36
CA ARG A 17 -8.77 21.15 -29.31
C ARG A 17 -9.07 19.69 -28.92
N LEU A 18 -9.69 19.50 -27.75
CA LEU A 18 -10.33 18.23 -27.37
C LEU A 18 -11.58 18.00 -28.23
N PRO A 19 -11.80 16.80 -28.80
CA PRO A 19 -13.08 16.47 -29.44
C PRO A 19 -14.17 16.20 -28.39
N ALA A 20 -15.37 16.69 -28.67
CA ALA A 20 -16.59 16.51 -27.86
C ALA A 20 -17.04 15.04 -27.77
N PRO A 21 -17.70 14.62 -26.67
CA PRO A 21 -18.14 13.24 -26.49
C PRO A 21 -19.39 12.92 -27.33
N PRO A 22 -19.51 11.72 -27.93
CA PRO A 22 -20.76 11.29 -28.53
C PRO A 22 -21.75 10.82 -27.45
N ALA A 23 -23.00 11.22 -27.62
CA ALA A 23 -24.14 10.77 -26.84
C ALA A 23 -24.71 9.44 -27.39
N HIS A 24 -25.40 8.71 -26.49
CA HIS A 24 -26.32 7.58 -26.67
C HIS A 24 -25.82 6.13 -26.49
N ASN A 25 -26.29 5.55 -25.37
CA ASN A 25 -27.02 4.28 -25.21
C ASN A 25 -26.78 3.11 -26.19
N SER A 26 -26.16 2.04 -25.67
CA SER A 26 -26.58 0.62 -25.80
C SER A 26 -25.51 -0.27 -25.11
N ILE A 27 -25.75 -0.79 -23.91
CA ILE A 27 -26.24 -2.16 -23.65
C ILE A 27 -25.41 -3.25 -24.34
N TRP A 28 -24.60 -3.94 -23.51
CA TRP A 28 -24.03 -5.28 -23.64
C TRP A 28 -24.17 -6.03 -24.98
N ARG A 29 -23.05 -6.27 -25.65
CA ARG A 29 -22.88 -7.43 -26.55
C ARG A 29 -21.45 -7.98 -26.45
N MET A 30 -21.32 -9.15 -25.84
CA MET A 30 -20.13 -10.00 -25.89
C MET A 30 -20.06 -10.66 -27.28
N GLU A 31 -18.90 -10.57 -27.94
CA GLU A 31 -18.54 -11.49 -29.03
C GLU A 31 -17.24 -12.22 -28.66
N ARG A 32 -17.31 -13.56 -28.71
CA ARG A 32 -16.18 -14.48 -28.58
C ARG A 32 -15.63 -14.77 -29.98
N SER A 33 -14.32 -14.66 -30.15
CA SER A 33 -13.52 -15.22 -31.23
C SER A 33 -12.05 -15.12 -30.79
N GLY A 34 -11.16 -16.09 -30.90
CA GLY A 34 -11.19 -17.41 -31.50
C GLY A 34 -9.89 -18.12 -31.08
N ASP A 35 -9.95 -19.45 -31.11
CA ASP A 35 -8.91 -20.37 -30.67
C ASP A 35 -7.55 -20.17 -31.35
N THR A 36 -6.47 -20.28 -30.58
CA THR A 36 -5.18 -20.75 -31.12
C THR A 36 -4.63 -21.80 -30.16
N LEU A 37 -4.82 -23.06 -30.55
CA LEU A 37 -4.35 -24.25 -29.85
C LEU A 37 -2.81 -24.32 -29.94
N VAL A 38 -2.13 -24.20 -28.81
CA VAL A 38 -0.75 -24.66 -28.65
C VAL A 38 -0.80 -25.99 -27.91
N ALA A 39 -0.26 -27.04 -28.55
CA ALA A 39 -0.29 -28.42 -28.05
C ALA A 39 0.48 -28.58 -26.71
N PRO A 40 0.00 -29.40 -25.76
CA PRO A 40 0.67 -29.61 -24.49
C PRO A 40 1.82 -30.62 -24.63
N ARG A 41 3.00 -30.25 -24.15
CA ARG A 41 4.08 -31.20 -23.79
C ARG A 41 3.60 -32.06 -22.61
N LYS A 42 3.79 -33.38 -22.71
CA LYS A 42 3.51 -34.34 -21.64
C LYS A 42 4.69 -34.47 -20.66
N ASP A 43 4.30 -34.79 -19.42
CA ASP A 43 5.05 -35.36 -18.29
C ASP A 43 5.97 -34.40 -17.50
N THR A 44 5.97 -34.34 -16.16
CA THR A 44 5.56 -35.27 -15.08
C THR A 44 5.43 -34.50 -13.74
N GLY A 45 4.56 -34.95 -12.83
CA GLY A 45 4.72 -34.73 -11.38
C GLY A 45 3.95 -33.56 -10.74
N GLN A 46 2.82 -33.88 -10.10
CA GLN A 46 2.09 -33.09 -9.10
C GLN A 46 1.76 -31.64 -9.48
N ALA A 47 0.64 -31.45 -10.20
CA ALA A 47 0.04 -30.14 -10.39
C ALA A 47 -0.37 -29.55 -9.03
N ALA A 48 0.35 -28.51 -8.60
CA ALA A 48 -0.13 -27.62 -7.54
C ALA A 48 -1.55 -27.19 -7.91
N LYS A 49 -2.51 -27.35 -6.98
CA LYS A 49 -3.89 -26.89 -7.19
C LYS A 49 -3.85 -25.38 -7.37
N VAL A 50 -3.85 -24.91 -8.63
CA VAL A 50 -3.90 -23.50 -8.95
C VAL A 50 -5.20 -22.94 -8.40
N ALA A 51 -5.11 -22.06 -7.41
CA ALA A 51 -6.25 -21.43 -6.79
C ALA A 51 -7.04 -20.63 -7.85
N THR A 52 -8.28 -21.04 -8.12
CA THR A 52 -9.19 -20.37 -9.04
C THR A 52 -10.00 -19.31 -8.30
N ASP A 53 -9.99 -18.08 -8.79
CA ASP A 53 -10.97 -17.09 -8.33
C ASP A 53 -12.34 -17.44 -8.92
N PHE A 54 -13.19 -18.05 -8.08
CA PHE A 54 -14.52 -18.52 -8.43
C PHE A 54 -15.41 -17.43 -9.06
N ARG A 55 -15.13 -16.14 -8.81
CA ARG A 55 -15.93 -15.03 -9.34
C ARG A 55 -15.49 -14.56 -10.73
N SER A 56 -14.23 -14.72 -11.09
CA SER A 56 -13.68 -14.21 -12.35
C SER A 56 -13.29 -15.31 -13.35
N GLY A 57 -13.25 -16.58 -12.92
CA GLY A 57 -12.79 -17.69 -13.75
C GLY A 57 -11.29 -17.63 -14.07
N ARG A 58 -10.58 -16.61 -13.57
CA ARG A 58 -9.15 -16.39 -13.80
C ARG A 58 -8.36 -17.24 -12.80
N GLN A 59 -7.45 -18.05 -13.32
CA GLN A 59 -6.45 -18.73 -12.49
C GLN A 59 -5.48 -17.69 -11.95
N VAL A 60 -5.44 -17.53 -10.63
CA VAL A 60 -4.48 -16.64 -9.97
C VAL A 60 -3.68 -17.50 -9.01
N PRO A 61 -2.49 -17.98 -9.42
CA PRO A 61 -1.79 -19.03 -8.69
C PRO A 61 -1.33 -18.58 -7.30
N THR A 62 -1.25 -17.27 -7.06
CA THR A 62 -0.91 -16.67 -5.76
C THR A 62 -2.13 -16.34 -4.89
N ALA A 63 -3.33 -16.78 -5.26
CA ALA A 63 -4.54 -16.57 -4.46
C ALA A 63 -4.61 -17.52 -3.26
N ILE A 64 -5.02 -17.00 -2.10
CA ILE A 64 -5.24 -17.76 -0.86
C ILE A 64 -6.68 -17.55 -0.42
N PHE A 65 -7.43 -18.64 -0.27
CA PHE A 65 -8.83 -18.63 0.19
C PHE A 65 -8.99 -19.28 1.57
N ALA A 66 -8.14 -20.25 1.89
CA ALA A 66 -8.05 -20.96 3.16
C ALA A 66 -6.58 -21.16 3.58
N PRO A 67 -6.29 -21.52 4.86
CA PRO A 67 -4.93 -21.78 5.32
C PRO A 67 -4.14 -22.79 4.46
N ALA A 68 -4.80 -23.83 3.96
CA ALA A 68 -4.18 -24.84 3.10
C ALA A 68 -3.66 -24.28 1.76
N ASP A 69 -4.13 -23.11 1.31
CA ASP A 69 -3.67 -22.49 0.08
C ASP A 69 -2.36 -21.69 0.26
N ILE A 70 -1.94 -21.43 1.51
CA ILE A 70 -0.79 -20.55 1.81
C ILE A 70 0.49 -21.06 1.15
N ARG A 71 0.84 -22.33 1.36
CA ARG A 71 2.07 -22.92 0.81
C ARG A 71 2.06 -22.98 -0.72
N PRO A 72 1.03 -23.53 -1.39
CA PRO A 72 0.95 -23.49 -2.85
C PRO A 72 1.04 -22.08 -3.44
N ALA A 73 0.40 -21.09 -2.81
CA ALA A 73 0.46 -19.70 -3.27
C ALA A 73 1.85 -19.07 -3.06
N ALA A 74 2.56 -19.43 -1.98
CA ALA A 74 3.93 -18.99 -1.74
C ALA A 74 4.91 -19.62 -2.74
N GLU A 75 4.74 -20.90 -3.06
CA GLU A 75 5.54 -21.61 -4.07
C GLU A 75 5.31 -20.99 -5.46
N ALA A 76 4.06 -20.68 -5.82
CA ALA A 76 3.75 -19.96 -7.04
C ALA A 76 4.42 -18.57 -7.10
N LEU A 77 4.38 -17.80 -6.01
CA LEU A 77 5.03 -16.49 -5.96
C LEU A 77 6.55 -16.61 -6.12
N ARG A 78 7.17 -17.62 -5.49
CA ARG A 78 8.60 -17.93 -5.65
C ARG A 78 8.94 -18.25 -7.10
N ASP A 79 8.18 -19.14 -7.73
CA ASP A 79 8.46 -19.62 -9.09
C ASP A 79 8.30 -18.49 -10.10
N ILE A 80 7.24 -17.67 -9.97
CA ILE A 80 7.05 -16.47 -10.79
C ILE A 80 8.22 -15.48 -10.62
N ALA A 81 8.65 -15.20 -9.39
CA ALA A 81 9.76 -14.29 -9.14
C ALA A 81 11.09 -14.81 -9.74
N ARG A 82 11.30 -16.13 -9.69
CA ARG A 82 12.45 -16.79 -10.32
C ARG A 82 12.38 -16.68 -11.84
N ASP A 83 11.22 -16.94 -12.44
CA ASP A 83 11.04 -16.93 -13.90
C ASP A 83 11.17 -15.54 -14.51
N LEU A 84 10.72 -14.49 -13.80
CA LEU A 84 10.78 -13.12 -14.31
C LEU A 84 12.18 -12.53 -14.30
N GLY A 85 12.94 -12.69 -13.22
CA GLY A 85 14.24 -12.02 -13.09
C GLY A 85 15.27 -12.75 -12.23
N ASN A 86 15.08 -14.04 -12.00
CA ASN A 86 15.86 -14.85 -11.07
C ASN A 86 15.91 -14.23 -9.66
N PHE A 87 14.74 -13.81 -9.16
CA PHE A 87 14.61 -13.16 -7.85
C PHE A 87 14.31 -14.14 -6.73
N ARG A 88 14.84 -13.85 -5.54
CA ARG A 88 14.44 -14.38 -4.25
C ARG A 88 13.39 -13.47 -3.64
N VAL A 89 12.34 -14.06 -3.08
CA VAL A 89 11.25 -13.32 -2.44
C VAL A 89 11.51 -13.19 -0.95
N ALA A 90 11.36 -11.99 -0.39
CA ALA A 90 11.20 -11.77 1.04
C ALA A 90 9.82 -11.13 1.28
N ALA A 91 8.91 -11.86 1.92
CA ALA A 91 7.53 -11.43 2.11
C ALA A 91 7.21 -11.19 3.57
N CYS A 92 6.82 -9.96 3.92
CA CYS A 92 6.37 -9.57 5.26
C CYS A 92 4.92 -9.11 5.22
N ALA A 93 4.01 -9.87 5.83
CA ALA A 93 2.57 -9.58 5.82
C ALA A 93 2.16 -8.42 6.74
N ASN A 94 3.00 -8.05 7.70
CA ASN A 94 2.81 -6.87 8.53
C ASN A 94 4.16 -6.47 9.09
N ILE A 95 4.70 -5.33 8.64
CA ILE A 95 6.01 -4.85 9.08
C ILE A 95 6.05 -4.62 10.61
N ALA A 96 4.91 -4.34 11.25
CA ALA A 96 4.84 -4.19 12.70
C ALA A 96 4.73 -5.52 13.49
N SER A 97 4.56 -6.66 12.79
CA SER A 97 4.46 -7.97 13.42
C SER A 97 5.84 -8.50 13.82
N ARG A 98 5.90 -9.16 14.99
CA ARG A 98 7.07 -9.93 15.43
C ARG A 98 7.01 -11.39 15.00
N SER A 99 5.85 -11.86 14.56
CA SER A 99 5.64 -13.23 14.12
C SER A 99 5.96 -13.37 12.64
N PRO A 100 6.75 -14.38 12.25
CA PRO A 100 7.03 -14.65 10.84
C PRO A 100 5.79 -15.16 10.12
N MET A 101 5.84 -15.15 8.79
CA MET A 101 4.80 -15.79 7.98
C MET A 101 4.98 -17.32 7.99
N THR A 102 3.91 -18.05 8.28
CA THR A 102 3.90 -19.52 8.34
C THR A 102 2.81 -20.11 7.46
N ASP A 103 2.97 -21.35 7.01
CA ASP A 103 1.89 -22.10 6.36
C ASP A 103 0.88 -22.68 7.37
N ALA A 104 -0.01 -23.56 6.89
CA ALA A 104 -1.03 -24.21 7.71
C ALA A 104 -0.44 -25.18 8.74
N GLU A 105 0.74 -25.73 8.45
CA GLU A 105 1.48 -26.66 9.29
C GLU A 105 2.36 -25.93 10.32
N GLY A 106 2.52 -24.61 10.20
CA GLY A 106 3.32 -23.77 11.09
C GLY A 106 4.77 -23.58 10.63
N GLU A 107 5.13 -24.06 9.44
CA GLU A 107 6.47 -23.91 8.88
C GLU A 107 6.69 -22.49 8.36
N VAL A 108 7.85 -21.92 8.66
CA VAL A 108 8.19 -20.54 8.27
C VAL A 108 8.44 -20.45 6.77
N LEU A 109 7.63 -19.66 6.06
CA LEU A 109 7.68 -19.54 4.60
C LEU A 109 9.03 -19.01 4.09
N ALA A 110 9.68 -18.12 4.85
CA ALA A 110 10.97 -17.55 4.47
C ALA A 110 12.04 -18.62 4.25
N SER A 111 12.14 -19.60 5.15
CA SER A 111 13.08 -20.72 5.02
C SER A 111 12.52 -21.87 4.19
N ALA A 112 11.27 -22.27 4.42
CA ALA A 112 10.71 -23.48 3.85
C ALA A 112 10.30 -23.36 2.37
N VAL A 113 10.02 -22.14 1.90
CA VAL A 113 9.58 -21.88 0.51
C VAL A 113 10.52 -20.95 -0.21
N PHE A 114 10.79 -19.77 0.36
CA PHE A 114 11.56 -18.72 -0.31
C PHE A 114 13.09 -18.91 -0.27
N GLY A 115 13.56 -19.95 0.42
CA GLY A 115 14.96 -20.39 0.37
C GLY A 115 15.94 -19.48 1.12
N TRP A 116 15.48 -18.75 2.14
CA TRP A 116 16.38 -17.99 3.02
C TRP A 116 17.06 -18.90 4.05
N PRO A 117 18.37 -18.72 4.29
CA PRO A 117 19.11 -19.56 5.22
C PRO A 117 18.71 -19.31 6.67
N SER A 118 18.73 -20.37 7.48
CA SER A 118 18.38 -20.35 8.90
C SER A 118 19.51 -19.86 9.82
N THR A 119 20.58 -19.26 9.30
CA THR A 119 21.78 -18.93 10.08
C THR A 119 21.86 -17.45 10.49
N LYS A 120 22.07 -16.54 9.53
CA LYS A 120 22.33 -15.11 9.79
C LYS A 120 21.37 -14.14 9.11
N GLU A 121 20.70 -14.56 8.04
CA GLU A 121 19.86 -13.70 7.19
C GLU A 121 18.38 -13.70 7.62
N GLN A 122 18.08 -14.11 8.85
CA GLN A 122 16.72 -14.26 9.38
C GLN A 122 16.08 -12.90 9.69
N TRP A 123 15.90 -12.07 8.67
CA TRP A 123 15.24 -10.78 8.79
C TRP A 123 13.85 -10.91 9.41
N TRP A 124 13.16 -12.04 9.19
CA TRP A 124 11.84 -12.34 9.77
C TRP A 124 11.88 -12.63 11.29
N GLN A 125 13.06 -12.81 11.87
CA GLN A 125 13.24 -12.92 13.32
C GLN A 125 13.72 -11.62 13.96
N LYS A 126 14.11 -10.60 13.16
CA LYS A 126 14.56 -9.30 13.68
C LYS A 126 13.33 -8.51 14.15
N PRO A 127 13.12 -8.30 15.47
CA PRO A 127 11.90 -7.66 15.99
C PRO A 127 11.76 -6.19 15.59
N LEU A 128 12.87 -5.58 15.13
CA LEU A 128 12.98 -4.16 14.80
C LEU A 128 13.17 -3.93 13.30
N LEU A 129 12.92 -4.92 12.43
CA LEU A 129 13.13 -4.75 10.98
C LEU A 129 12.38 -3.53 10.43
N ALA A 130 11.15 -3.28 10.92
CA ALA A 130 10.37 -2.11 10.55
C ALA A 130 10.88 -0.76 11.07
N LEU A 131 11.86 -0.79 11.97
CA LEU A 131 12.49 0.38 12.58
C LEU A 131 13.93 0.57 12.09
N SER A 132 14.60 -0.49 11.63
CA SER A 132 15.99 -0.44 11.19
C SER A 132 16.16 -0.46 9.68
N SER A 133 15.34 -1.22 8.95
CA SER A 133 15.54 -1.35 7.49
C SER A 133 14.99 -0.14 6.73
N PRO A 134 15.71 0.37 5.72
CA PRO A 134 15.23 1.47 4.87
C PRO A 134 14.02 1.06 4.03
N LEU A 135 13.85 -0.23 3.72
CA LEU A 135 12.76 -0.68 2.84
C LEU A 135 11.38 -0.57 3.51
N PRO A 136 11.13 -1.14 4.72
CA PRO A 136 9.88 -0.90 5.43
C PRO A 136 9.64 0.57 5.77
N PHE A 137 10.70 1.36 5.96
CA PHE A 137 10.58 2.80 6.18
C PHE A 137 10.08 3.52 4.92
N ALA A 138 10.65 3.23 3.75
CA ALA A 138 10.19 3.73 2.45
C ALA A 138 8.72 3.37 2.18
N CYS A 139 8.27 2.16 2.52
CA CYS A 139 6.87 1.73 2.41
C CYS A 139 5.88 2.58 3.22
N ARG A 140 6.33 3.47 4.13
CA ARG A 140 5.47 4.42 4.84
C ARG A 140 5.11 5.64 3.99
N TYR A 141 5.94 5.94 3.00
CA TYR A 141 5.84 7.14 2.16
C TYR A 141 5.55 6.81 0.70
N GLU A 142 5.81 5.57 0.28
CA GLU A 142 5.57 5.09 -1.09
C GLU A 142 4.48 4.03 -1.11
N ASN A 143 3.55 4.13 -2.07
CA ASN A 143 2.42 3.24 -2.27
C ASN A 143 2.45 2.47 -3.59
N GLU A 144 3.38 2.80 -4.49
CA GLU A 144 3.68 2.05 -5.71
C GLU A 144 4.95 1.20 -5.55
N PRO A 145 5.17 0.20 -6.43
CA PRO A 145 6.46 -0.48 -6.48
C PRO A 145 7.60 0.51 -6.68
N PHE A 146 8.72 0.22 -6.04
CA PHE A 146 9.98 0.94 -6.23
C PHE A 146 11.13 -0.06 -6.29
N TRP A 147 12.27 0.34 -6.83
CA TRP A 147 13.50 -0.41 -6.66
C TRP A 147 14.53 0.43 -5.92
N ALA A 148 15.43 -0.22 -5.19
CA ALA A 148 16.39 0.47 -4.35
C ALA A 148 17.75 -0.23 -4.39
N ASN A 149 18.81 0.54 -4.22
CA ASN A 149 20.18 0.09 -4.04
C ASN A 149 20.88 1.02 -3.01
N ALA A 150 22.20 0.90 -2.86
CA ALA A 150 22.98 1.78 -1.98
C ALA A 150 23.02 3.26 -2.44
N HIS A 151 22.61 3.55 -3.67
CA HIS A 151 22.68 4.89 -4.28
C HIS A 151 21.36 5.64 -4.25
N GLY A 152 20.23 4.96 -4.10
CA GLY A 152 18.93 5.62 -4.08
C GLY A 152 17.74 4.66 -4.03
N ILE A 153 16.56 5.28 -3.89
CA ILE A 153 15.27 4.64 -4.07
C ILE A 153 14.64 5.25 -5.32
N HIS A 154 14.21 4.40 -6.23
CA HIS A 154 13.78 4.75 -7.57
C HIS A 154 12.34 4.30 -7.80
N THR A 155 11.48 5.27 -8.10
CA THR A 155 10.04 5.11 -8.32
C THR A 155 9.68 5.48 -9.76
N ARG A 156 8.48 5.12 -10.22
CA ARG A 156 7.95 5.56 -11.52
C ARG A 156 7.67 7.07 -11.56
N ALA A 157 7.14 7.58 -10.46
CA ALA A 157 6.91 9.00 -10.24
C ALA A 157 7.80 9.49 -9.09
N PRO A 158 8.56 10.59 -9.25
CA PRO A 158 9.45 11.07 -8.20
C PRO A 158 8.74 11.31 -6.86
N ASN A 159 9.37 10.85 -5.77
CA ASN A 159 8.87 11.03 -4.41
C ASN A 159 9.97 11.65 -3.52
N PRO A 160 9.98 12.97 -3.32
CA PRO A 160 11.03 13.68 -2.57
C PRO A 160 11.17 13.27 -1.09
N LEU A 161 10.20 12.53 -0.54
CA LEU A 161 10.28 12.00 0.82
C LEU A 161 11.25 10.82 0.91
N LEU A 162 11.49 10.12 -0.21
CA LEU A 162 12.38 8.95 -0.25
C LEU A 162 13.86 9.36 -0.32
N ASP A 163 14.16 10.53 -0.87
CA ASP A 163 15.53 11.07 -0.98
C ASP A 163 16.17 11.34 0.40
N GLN A 164 15.37 11.40 1.45
CA GLN A 164 15.81 11.67 2.82
C GLN A 164 16.17 10.39 3.60
N ILE A 165 15.98 9.21 2.99
CA ILE A 165 16.22 7.92 3.65
C ILE A 165 17.72 7.60 3.60
N ASP A 166 18.31 7.29 4.76
CA ASP A 166 19.70 6.86 4.85
C ASP A 166 19.86 5.44 4.29
N LEU A 167 20.73 5.28 3.29
CA LEU A 167 21.04 4.03 2.59
C LEU A 167 22.49 3.58 2.81
N SER A 168 23.23 4.21 3.72
CA SER A 168 24.66 3.95 3.96
C SER A 168 24.95 2.49 4.36
N LEU A 169 24.00 1.82 4.99
CA LEU A 169 24.10 0.42 5.42
C LEU A 169 23.22 -0.53 4.59
N PHE A 170 22.73 -0.09 3.42
CA PHE A 170 21.75 -0.82 2.61
C PHE A 170 22.13 -2.30 2.41
N GLU A 171 23.33 -2.58 1.88
CA GLU A 171 23.74 -3.96 1.58
C GLU A 171 23.78 -4.84 2.82
N GLY A 172 24.21 -4.30 3.97
CA GLY A 172 24.29 -5.04 5.23
C GLY A 172 22.92 -5.31 5.85
N GLU A 173 21.96 -4.41 5.67
CA GLU A 173 20.62 -4.53 6.24
C GLU A 173 19.68 -5.36 5.37
N VAL A 174 19.79 -5.21 4.05
CA VAL A 174 18.95 -5.85 3.04
C VAL A 174 19.54 -7.18 2.56
N ASN A 175 20.86 -7.35 2.70
CA ASN A 175 21.60 -8.52 2.22
C ASN A 175 21.45 -8.76 0.71
N ALA A 176 21.40 -7.66 -0.04
CA ALA A 176 21.41 -7.61 -1.49
C ALA A 176 21.95 -6.25 -1.96
N LYS A 177 22.47 -6.18 -3.17
CA LYS A 177 22.96 -4.93 -3.78
C LYS A 177 21.84 -4.05 -4.32
N ALA A 178 20.78 -4.67 -4.82
CA ALA A 178 19.58 -4.01 -5.27
C ALA A 178 18.36 -4.90 -5.03
N VAL A 179 17.19 -4.28 -4.85
CA VAL A 179 15.91 -4.98 -4.70
C VAL A 179 14.79 -4.23 -5.37
N ILE A 180 13.75 -4.93 -5.80
CA ILE A 180 12.43 -4.36 -6.10
C ILE A 180 11.53 -4.59 -4.88
N VAL A 181 10.81 -3.57 -4.43
CA VAL A 181 9.88 -3.64 -3.30
C VAL A 181 8.47 -3.31 -3.77
N VAL A 182 7.53 -4.12 -3.30
CA VAL A 182 6.09 -3.88 -3.43
C VAL A 182 5.50 -3.58 -2.05
N PRO A 183 5.17 -2.31 -1.76
CA PRO A 183 4.37 -1.96 -0.60
C PRO A 183 2.90 -2.38 -0.80
N VAL A 184 2.28 -2.88 0.27
CA VAL A 184 0.85 -3.20 0.29
C VAL A 184 0.21 -2.64 1.56
N HIS A 185 -0.45 -1.50 1.43
CA HIS A 185 -1.23 -0.88 2.51
C HIS A 185 -2.60 -1.55 2.60
N MET A 186 -2.92 -2.07 3.79
CA MET A 186 -4.15 -2.79 4.08
C MET A 186 -4.98 -2.04 5.11
N SER A 187 -6.19 -2.54 5.36
CA SER A 187 -7.09 -2.02 6.39
C SER A 187 -6.39 -1.87 7.75
N PHE A 188 -6.85 -0.94 8.58
CA PHE A 188 -6.30 -0.73 9.94
C PHE A 188 -4.82 -0.34 9.94
N GLY A 189 -4.39 0.49 8.96
CA GLY A 189 -3.03 1.01 8.89
C GLY A 189 -1.94 -0.06 8.80
N GLN A 190 -2.30 -1.29 8.42
CA GLN A 190 -1.36 -2.38 8.26
C GLN A 190 -0.57 -2.17 6.98
N ILE A 191 0.74 -2.39 7.04
CA ILE A 191 1.63 -2.29 5.88
C ILE A 191 2.34 -3.62 5.73
N ALA A 192 2.13 -4.26 4.58
CA ALA A 192 2.94 -5.37 4.12
C ALA A 192 4.02 -4.85 3.17
N ALA A 193 5.13 -5.57 3.13
CA ALA A 193 6.23 -5.31 2.20
C ALA A 193 6.71 -6.64 1.63
N ILE A 194 6.76 -6.73 0.30
CA ILE A 194 7.34 -7.88 -0.40
C ILE A 194 8.49 -7.35 -1.23
N SER A 195 9.69 -7.88 -1.01
CA SER A 195 10.87 -7.52 -1.79
C SER A 195 11.39 -8.68 -2.62
N PHE A 196 11.95 -8.35 -3.77
CA PHE A 196 12.51 -9.25 -4.75
C PHE A 196 13.98 -8.89 -4.96
N SER A 197 14.88 -9.74 -4.47
CA SER A 197 16.33 -9.54 -4.58
C SER A 197 16.94 -10.55 -5.54
N PRO A 198 17.87 -10.18 -6.42
CA PRO A 198 18.53 -11.12 -7.32
C PRO A 198 19.20 -12.31 -6.59
N ILE A 199 19.08 -13.53 -7.14
CA ILE A 199 19.73 -14.72 -6.58
C ILE A 199 21.15 -14.87 -7.15
N ASN A 200 22.14 -14.99 -6.26
CA ASN A 200 23.56 -15.21 -6.60
C ASN A 200 24.09 -14.20 -7.63
N ASP A 201 23.60 -12.97 -7.53
CA ASP A 201 23.86 -11.91 -8.48
C ASP A 201 24.59 -10.74 -7.82
N LYS A 202 25.36 -10.01 -8.61
CA LYS A 202 26.08 -8.81 -8.18
C LYS A 202 25.53 -7.53 -8.81
N ARG A 203 24.41 -7.60 -9.54
CA ARG A 203 23.67 -6.45 -10.05
C ARG A 203 23.27 -5.51 -8.92
N ASP A 204 23.60 -4.24 -9.08
CA ASP A 204 23.21 -3.10 -8.24
C ASP A 204 22.24 -2.13 -8.95
N ASP A 205 21.95 -2.36 -10.23
CA ASP A 205 20.94 -1.65 -11.01
C ASP A 205 19.84 -2.64 -11.43
N LEU A 206 18.59 -2.32 -11.11
CA LEU A 206 17.40 -3.08 -11.49
C LEU A 206 16.40 -2.25 -12.30
N SER A 207 16.81 -1.12 -12.87
CA SER A 207 15.95 -0.23 -13.66
C SER A 207 15.21 -0.98 -14.78
N ARG A 208 15.92 -1.80 -15.56
CA ARG A 208 15.33 -2.59 -16.64
C ARG A 208 14.31 -3.61 -16.13
N GLU A 209 14.67 -4.37 -15.11
CA GLU A 209 13.80 -5.40 -14.53
C GLU A 209 12.59 -4.76 -13.85
N PHE A 210 12.77 -3.60 -13.23
CA PHE A 210 11.70 -2.81 -12.66
C PHE A 210 10.72 -2.37 -13.75
N ASP A 211 11.20 -1.82 -14.86
CA ASP A 211 10.35 -1.41 -15.99
C ASP A 211 9.58 -2.59 -16.60
N LEU A 212 10.21 -3.76 -16.70
CA LEU A 212 9.62 -4.94 -17.31
C LEU A 212 8.64 -5.70 -16.41
N TYR A 213 8.94 -5.80 -15.10
CA TYR A 213 8.31 -6.80 -14.24
C TYR A 213 7.57 -6.22 -13.02
N SER A 214 7.74 -4.93 -12.70
CA SER A 214 7.16 -4.33 -11.49
C SER A 214 5.64 -4.53 -11.37
N ASP A 215 4.88 -4.33 -12.45
CA ASP A 215 3.42 -4.52 -12.44
C ASP A 215 3.00 -5.96 -12.14
N GLN A 216 3.71 -6.92 -12.74
CA GLN A 216 3.41 -8.33 -12.55
C GLN A 216 3.80 -8.80 -11.15
N LEU A 217 4.97 -8.36 -10.64
CA LEU A 217 5.41 -8.61 -9.27
C LEU A 217 4.42 -7.99 -8.28
N GLU A 218 3.96 -6.76 -8.52
CA GLU A 218 2.96 -6.08 -7.70
C GLU A 218 1.65 -6.87 -7.64
N TYR A 219 1.12 -7.27 -8.79
CA TYR A 219 -0.11 -8.03 -8.87
C TYR A 219 -0.05 -9.32 -8.04
N HIS A 220 1.03 -10.10 -8.19
CA HIS A 220 1.18 -11.37 -7.49
C HIS A 220 1.47 -11.19 -6.00
N ALA A 221 2.32 -10.24 -5.62
CA ALA A 221 2.64 -9.92 -4.23
C ALA A 221 1.41 -9.43 -3.47
N ARG A 222 0.66 -8.48 -4.04
CA ARG A 222 -0.57 -7.95 -3.45
C ARG A 222 -1.63 -9.04 -3.31
N ARG A 223 -1.79 -9.89 -4.32
CA ARG A 223 -2.74 -11.01 -4.24
C ARG A 223 -2.38 -11.99 -3.13
N PHE A 224 -1.12 -12.37 -3.05
CA PHE A 224 -0.61 -13.29 -2.03
C PHE A 224 -0.82 -12.74 -0.63
N VAL A 225 -0.35 -11.52 -0.35
CA VAL A 225 -0.35 -11.00 1.02
C VAL A 225 -1.75 -10.66 1.52
N ASN A 226 -2.64 -10.16 0.66
CA ASN A 226 -4.04 -9.90 1.02
C ASN A 226 -4.78 -11.20 1.35
N GLY A 227 -4.49 -12.27 0.61
CA GLY A 227 -5.04 -13.59 0.88
C GLY A 227 -4.50 -14.17 2.18
N TYR A 228 -3.18 -14.05 2.40
CA TYR A 228 -2.51 -14.50 3.60
C TYR A 228 -3.09 -13.81 4.85
N THR A 229 -3.12 -12.47 4.90
CA THR A 229 -3.61 -11.74 6.07
C THR A 229 -5.06 -12.07 6.38
N ARG A 230 -5.90 -12.28 5.36
CA ARG A 230 -7.30 -12.66 5.53
C ARG A 230 -7.48 -14.00 6.24
N VAL A 231 -6.60 -14.98 6.01
CA VAL A 231 -6.71 -16.33 6.58
C VAL A 231 -5.87 -16.53 7.85
N SER A 232 -4.77 -15.79 8.00
CA SER A 232 -3.81 -15.95 9.10
C SER A 232 -4.00 -14.94 10.24
N SER A 233 -4.54 -13.75 9.95
CA SER A 233 -4.73 -12.74 10.99
C SER A 233 -6.01 -13.01 11.77
N GLN A 234 -5.91 -12.92 13.10
CA GLN A 234 -7.11 -12.74 13.91
C GLN A 234 -7.84 -11.53 13.39
N ARG A 235 -9.12 -11.68 13.05
CA ARG A 235 -9.92 -10.57 12.52
C ARG A 235 -9.79 -9.42 13.50
N PRO A 236 -9.27 -8.25 13.06
CA PRO A 236 -9.28 -7.08 13.92
C PRO A 236 -10.72 -6.88 14.37
N TRP A 237 -10.89 -6.65 15.68
CA TRP A 237 -12.20 -6.51 16.26
C TRP A 237 -12.84 -5.24 15.65
N ILE A 238 -13.85 -5.42 14.80
CA ILE A 238 -14.63 -4.35 14.16
C ILE A 238 -16.04 -4.44 14.74
N PRO A 239 -16.56 -3.36 15.36
CA PRO A 239 -17.95 -3.34 15.81
C PRO A 239 -18.88 -3.51 14.61
N LYS A 240 -19.83 -4.45 14.70
CA LYS A 240 -20.81 -4.70 13.64
C LYS A 240 -21.64 -3.44 13.42
N ASN A 241 -21.73 -2.97 12.17
CA ASN A 241 -22.57 -1.83 11.76
C ASN A 241 -22.28 -0.49 12.48
N CYS A 242 -21.02 -0.21 12.85
CA CYS A 242 -20.67 1.09 13.40
C CYS A 242 -20.84 2.19 12.32
N ARG A 243 -21.82 3.08 12.49
CA ARG A 243 -22.00 4.30 11.69
C ARG A 243 -21.96 5.52 12.59
N LEU A 244 -20.94 6.36 12.40
CA LEU A 244 -20.81 7.62 13.11
C LEU A 244 -21.66 8.71 12.45
N SER A 245 -22.22 9.60 13.25
CA SER A 245 -22.90 10.80 12.75
C SER A 245 -21.87 11.83 12.26
N LYS A 246 -22.29 12.78 11.41
CA LYS A 246 -21.43 13.89 10.96
C LYS A 246 -20.81 14.64 12.15
N ARG A 247 -21.61 14.89 13.19
CA ARG A 247 -21.18 15.63 14.38
C ARG A 247 -20.22 14.84 15.26
N GLU A 248 -20.41 13.52 15.37
CA GLU A 248 -19.45 12.63 16.01
C GLU A 248 -18.10 12.67 15.30
N VAL A 249 -18.09 12.58 13.97
CA VAL A 249 -16.86 12.67 13.17
C VAL A 249 -16.20 14.04 13.30
N GLU A 250 -16.96 15.15 13.28
CA GLU A 250 -16.43 16.50 13.49
C GLU A 250 -15.74 16.65 14.85
N CYS A 251 -16.38 16.22 15.94
CA CYS A 251 -15.77 16.26 17.27
C CYS A 251 -14.50 15.39 17.33
N LEU A 252 -14.53 14.19 16.73
CA LEU A 252 -13.37 13.31 16.72
C LEU A 252 -12.21 13.82 15.86
N ARG A 253 -12.47 14.55 14.76
CA ARG A 253 -11.42 15.19 13.95
C ARG A 253 -10.63 16.21 14.75
N TRP A 254 -11.33 17.10 15.46
CA TRP A 254 -10.66 18.05 16.35
C TRP A 254 -9.99 17.35 17.54
N ALA A 255 -10.60 16.29 18.05
CA ALA A 255 -9.98 15.50 19.11
C ALA A 255 -8.67 14.84 18.66
N ALA A 256 -8.58 14.43 17.40
CA ALA A 256 -7.40 13.79 16.80
C ALA A 256 -6.21 14.73 16.60
N VAL A 257 -6.44 16.02 16.36
CA VAL A 257 -5.38 17.05 16.36
C VAL A 257 -5.01 17.53 17.78
N GLY A 258 -5.58 16.92 18.83
CA GLY A 258 -5.22 17.21 20.21
C GLY A 258 -6.06 18.27 20.92
N LYS A 259 -7.17 18.75 20.32
CA LYS A 259 -8.04 19.75 20.97
C LYS A 259 -8.81 19.21 22.16
N THR A 260 -8.86 19.99 23.23
CA THR A 260 -9.68 19.72 24.42
C THR A 260 -11.17 19.92 24.13
N ASP A 261 -12.05 19.31 24.92
CA ASP A 261 -13.51 19.44 24.72
C ASP A 261 -13.98 20.91 24.77
N ALA A 262 -13.31 21.75 25.58
CA ALA A 262 -13.56 23.18 25.65
C ALA A 262 -13.14 23.92 24.36
N GLU A 263 -11.98 23.60 23.80
CA GLU A 263 -11.55 24.15 22.51
C GLU A 263 -12.47 23.71 21.37
N ILE A 264 -12.85 22.42 21.34
CA ILE A 264 -13.79 21.88 20.35
C ILE A 264 -15.15 22.58 20.47
N ALA A 265 -15.62 22.82 21.69
CA ALA A 265 -16.86 23.54 21.97
C ALA A 265 -16.83 24.97 21.42
N MET A 266 -15.72 25.69 21.62
CA MET A 266 -15.52 27.02 21.03
C MET A 266 -15.52 26.96 19.49
N ILE A 267 -14.76 26.04 18.90
CA ILE A 267 -14.63 25.89 17.43
C ILE A 267 -15.99 25.55 16.79
N LEU A 268 -16.78 24.67 17.39
CA LEU A 268 -18.06 24.21 16.84
C LEU A 268 -19.27 25.04 17.29
N SER A 269 -19.04 26.11 18.06
CA SER A 269 -20.06 26.95 18.72
C SER A 269 -21.11 26.11 19.46
N ARG A 270 -20.65 25.23 20.35
CA ARG A 270 -21.48 24.36 21.21
C ARG A 270 -21.01 24.39 22.65
N SER A 271 -21.81 23.82 23.55
CA SER A 271 -21.37 23.61 24.92
C SER A 271 -20.35 22.47 25.00
N CYS A 272 -19.44 22.55 25.98
CA CYS A 272 -18.53 21.46 26.32
C CYS A 272 -19.30 20.15 26.62
N ALA A 273 -20.47 20.24 27.26
CA ALA A 273 -21.34 19.09 27.52
C ALA A 273 -21.83 18.42 26.23
N THR A 274 -22.23 19.20 25.21
CA THR A 274 -22.66 18.66 23.91
C THR A 274 -21.52 17.97 23.16
N VAL A 275 -20.30 18.53 23.22
CA VAL A 275 -19.11 17.87 22.63
C VAL A 275 -18.84 16.53 23.31
N ARG A 276 -18.83 16.51 24.66
CA ARG A 276 -18.64 15.29 25.45
C ARG A 276 -19.69 14.23 25.13
N PHE A 277 -20.95 14.64 24.95
CA PHE A 277 -22.03 13.76 24.52
C PHE A 277 -21.74 13.10 23.16
N HIS A 278 -21.32 13.87 22.14
CA HIS A 278 -20.99 13.30 20.83
C HIS A 278 -19.78 12.36 20.88
N ILE A 279 -18.71 12.73 21.58
CA ILE A 279 -17.52 11.87 21.74
C ILE A 279 -17.89 10.57 22.48
N HIS A 280 -18.74 10.66 23.51
CA HIS A 280 -19.22 9.49 24.25
C HIS A 280 -20.07 8.55 23.39
N ASN A 281 -21.01 9.08 22.59
CA ASN A 281 -21.79 8.27 21.66
C ASN A 281 -20.91 7.58 20.62
N ALA A 282 -19.90 8.27 20.09
CA ALA A 282 -18.92 7.66 19.20
C ALA A 282 -18.11 6.55 19.89
N ALA A 283 -17.74 6.76 21.16
CA ALA A 283 -17.04 5.76 21.96
C ALA A 283 -17.89 4.49 22.14
N ILE A 284 -19.17 4.63 22.47
CA ILE A 284 -20.11 3.49 22.56
C ILE A 284 -20.19 2.74 21.23
N LYS A 285 -20.39 3.45 20.11
CA LYS A 285 -20.50 2.85 18.78
C LYS A 285 -19.24 2.12 18.33
N LEU A 286 -18.07 2.60 18.77
CA LEU A 286 -16.76 2.01 18.47
C LEU A 286 -16.30 1.00 19.55
N GLU A 287 -17.13 0.78 20.57
CA GLU A 287 -16.82 0.04 21.81
C GLU A 287 -15.43 0.41 22.37
N ALA A 288 -15.17 1.71 22.42
CA ALA A 288 -13.96 2.29 22.98
C ALA A 288 -14.17 2.64 24.45
N VAL A 289 -13.16 2.37 25.29
CA VAL A 289 -13.17 2.63 26.73
C VAL A 289 -12.77 4.07 27.08
N ASN A 290 -12.12 4.78 26.17
CA ASN A 290 -11.68 6.16 26.40
C ASN A 290 -11.57 6.95 25.10
N ARG A 291 -11.47 8.29 25.23
CA ARG A 291 -11.36 9.25 24.11
C ARG A 291 -10.23 8.90 23.14
N SER A 292 -9.05 8.56 23.65
CA SER A 292 -7.89 8.24 22.82
C SER A 292 -8.11 6.97 21.99
N GLN A 293 -8.72 5.94 22.59
CA GLN A 293 -9.09 4.72 21.89
C GLN A 293 -10.21 4.97 20.87
N THR A 294 -11.18 5.85 21.18
CA THR A 294 -12.23 6.26 20.23
C THR A 294 -11.62 6.91 18.99
N VAL A 295 -10.70 7.86 19.19
CA VAL A 295 -9.95 8.52 18.11
C VAL A 295 -9.15 7.48 17.31
N PHE A 296 -8.39 6.63 17.99
CA PHE A 296 -7.60 5.57 17.34
C PHE A 296 -8.47 4.67 16.46
N LYS A 297 -9.55 4.10 17.00
CA LYS A 297 -10.47 3.23 16.25
C LYS A 297 -11.12 3.97 15.07
N ALA A 298 -11.50 5.24 15.26
CA ALA A 298 -12.06 6.04 14.19
C ALA A 298 -11.06 6.29 13.04
N THR A 299 -9.79 6.58 13.37
CA THR A 299 -8.72 6.71 12.38
C THR A 299 -8.50 5.41 11.61
N GLN A 300 -8.42 4.29 12.32
CA GLN A 300 -8.18 2.96 11.75
C GLN A 300 -9.28 2.49 10.80
N LEU A 301 -10.51 2.95 11.02
CA LEU A 301 -11.67 2.72 10.15
C LEU A 301 -11.83 3.77 9.04
N GLY A 302 -10.92 4.75 8.94
CA GLY A 302 -10.93 5.77 7.89
C GLY A 302 -11.92 6.91 8.10
N TYR A 303 -12.54 7.05 9.29
CA TYR A 303 -13.50 8.13 9.55
C TYR A 303 -12.87 9.52 9.61
N LEU A 304 -11.61 9.60 10.04
CA LEU A 304 -10.93 10.88 10.31
C LEU A 304 -10.03 11.35 9.16
N GLY A 305 -9.77 10.51 8.16
CA GLY A 305 -8.89 10.84 7.04
C GLY A 305 -7.47 11.23 7.47
N ASN A 306 -6.78 12.01 6.64
CA ASN A 306 -5.51 12.62 7.03
C ASN A 306 -5.77 13.80 7.98
N VAL A 307 -5.59 13.56 9.26
CA VAL A 307 -5.83 14.53 10.35
C VAL A 307 -4.98 15.80 10.17
N ALA A 308 -3.86 15.73 9.45
CA ALA A 308 -3.03 16.90 9.13
C ALA A 308 -3.72 17.93 8.21
N ALA A 309 -4.65 17.50 7.36
CA ALA A 309 -5.38 18.41 6.46
C ALA A 309 -6.38 19.33 7.19
N VAL A 310 -6.75 19.00 8.44
CA VAL A 310 -7.69 19.80 9.25
C VAL A 310 -7.06 21.12 9.72
N MET A 311 -5.74 21.27 9.62
CA MET A 311 -5.03 22.50 10.00
C MET A 311 -5.20 23.66 9.01
N VAL A 312 -5.73 23.40 7.80
CA VAL A 312 -6.06 24.48 6.86
C VAL A 312 -7.55 24.79 7.01
N PRO A 313 -7.93 25.97 7.55
CA PRO A 313 -9.32 26.39 7.52
C PRO A 313 -9.77 26.42 6.07
N HIS A 314 -10.88 25.75 5.76
CA HIS A 314 -11.58 25.96 4.50
C HIS A 314 -12.06 27.41 4.50
N LEU A 315 -11.25 28.32 3.94
CA LEU A 315 -11.68 29.67 3.62
C LEU A 315 -12.82 29.52 2.59
N PRO A 316 -14.04 30.00 2.89
CA PRO A 316 -15.08 30.02 1.89
C PRO A 316 -14.59 30.88 0.71
N HIS A 317 -14.82 30.42 -0.51
CA HIS A 317 -14.57 31.19 -1.72
C HIS A 317 -15.33 32.52 -1.62
N GLU A 318 -14.62 33.61 -1.29
CA GLU A 318 -15.16 34.95 -1.46
C GLU A 318 -15.30 35.21 -2.96
N THR A 319 -16.56 35.41 -3.33
CA THR A 319 -17.11 35.96 -4.56
C THR A 319 -16.19 37.02 -5.17
N GLN A 320 -15.53 36.69 -6.29
CA GLN A 320 -14.97 37.71 -7.17
C GLN A 320 -16.14 38.42 -7.87
N ALA A 321 -16.59 39.53 -7.27
CA ALA A 321 -17.40 40.53 -7.94
C ALA A 321 -16.68 41.88 -7.89
N SER A 322 -16.52 42.47 -9.08
CA SER A 322 -16.25 43.89 -9.34
C SER A 322 -14.82 44.40 -9.17
N ALA A 323 -14.04 44.29 -10.24
CA ALA A 323 -13.03 45.28 -10.61
C ALA A 323 -13.00 45.44 -12.14
N ALA A 324 -14.10 45.96 -12.70
CA ALA A 324 -14.17 46.49 -14.06
C ALA A 324 -15.07 47.73 -14.05
N ALA A 325 -14.58 48.79 -13.41
CA ALA A 325 -15.09 50.16 -13.57
C ALA A 325 -14.05 51.14 -13.00
N LYS A 326 -13.09 51.54 -13.83
CA LYS A 326 -12.57 52.91 -13.99
C LYS A 326 -11.49 52.93 -15.05
#